data_AF-A0A7C6NCA9-F1
#
_entry.id   AF-A0A7C6NCA9-F1
#
_cell.length_a   1.000
_cell.length_b   1.000
_cell.length_c   1.000
_cell.angle_alpha   90.00
_cell.angle_beta   90.00
_cell.angle_gamma   90.00
#
_symmetry.space_group_name_H-M   'P 1'
#
loop_
_entity.id
_entity.type
_entity.pdbx_description
1 polymer ?
#
loop_
_entity_poly.entity_id
_entity_poly.type
_entity_poly.pdbx_seq_one_letter_code
_entity_poly.pdbx_strand_id
1 'polypeptide(L)'
;MMPDCHRKQNLPLKPLIKWAGGKSRLIAQFLFLFPVKVNFLVEPFFGGGAVFFHLNPTGAIISDKNEELMNFYRVVRDHPVELLADLQRHVNTEEYYYRVRSLDPAQMTSLERASRFLYLNKYGYNGLWRVNSKGIHNVPYGRYKNKKLVHEQDLFLVSARLKKTRILCGDFSLALEETEPGMFVYLDPPYHPLSETARFTSYTSDSFGEEEQRRLARAFQNLDQRGCRVMLSNSDTPFIRELYRGYNIVEVKARRAINCKGEGRGLLTELVIRNYH
;
A
#
# COMPACT_ATOMS: atom_id res chain seq x y z
N MET A 1 -3.51 26.52 31.76
CA MET A 1 -4.86 26.56 31.18
C MET A 1 -4.77 25.91 29.81
N MET A 2 -4.98 24.59 29.75
CA MET A 2 -4.87 23.79 28.53
C MET A 2 -6.17 23.94 27.73
N PRO A 3 -6.14 24.24 26.42
CA PRO A 3 -7.36 24.27 25.62
C PRO A 3 -7.87 22.84 25.38
N ASP A 4 -9.17 22.68 25.56
CA ASP A 4 -9.97 21.45 25.43
C ASP A 4 -9.60 20.58 24.21
N CYS A 5 -8.98 19.43 24.48
CA CYS A 5 -8.71 18.36 23.52
C CYS A 5 -9.83 17.30 23.54
N HIS A 6 -11.07 17.72 23.35
CA HIS A 6 -12.20 16.79 23.24
C HIS A 6 -13.10 17.18 22.07
N ARG A 7 -12.74 16.74 20.85
CA ARG A 7 -13.67 16.47 19.71
C ARG A 7 -12.94 16.13 18.39
N LYS A 8 -12.19 15.02 18.32
CA LYS A 8 -11.93 14.25 17.07
C LYS A 8 -11.54 12.80 17.39
N GLN A 9 -12.30 12.11 18.24
CA GLN A 9 -12.14 10.66 18.37
C GLN A 9 -13.01 9.98 17.29
N ASN A 10 -12.40 9.13 16.48
CA ASN A 10 -13.00 8.20 15.48
C ASN A 10 -13.13 8.63 14.01
N LEU A 11 -12.28 9.53 13.49
CA LEU A 11 -12.03 9.49 12.04
C LEU A 11 -10.96 8.41 11.76
N PRO A 12 -11.22 7.45 10.86
CA PRO A 12 -10.22 6.44 10.52
C PRO A 12 -8.98 7.13 9.98
N LEU A 13 -7.84 6.77 10.56
CA LEU A 13 -6.54 7.30 10.14
C LEU A 13 -6.32 6.93 8.68
N LYS A 14 -5.74 7.84 7.90
CA LYS A 14 -5.51 7.63 6.47
C LYS A 14 -4.02 7.42 6.20
N PRO A 15 -3.67 6.70 5.13
CA PRO A 15 -2.32 6.67 4.60
C PRO A 15 -1.70 8.07 4.46
N LEU A 16 -0.44 8.23 4.87
CA LEU A 16 0.31 9.48 4.68
C LEU A 16 0.64 9.74 3.20
N ILE A 17 0.64 8.70 2.37
CA ILE A 17 1.03 8.75 0.96
C ILE A 17 -0.12 8.35 0.04
N LYS A 18 -0.02 8.78 -1.23
CA LYS A 18 -0.80 8.17 -2.30
C LYS A 18 -0.03 6.96 -2.82
N TRP A 19 -0.74 5.87 -3.07
CA TRP A 19 -0.16 4.66 -3.62
C TRP A 19 -1.04 4.10 -4.73
N ALA A 20 -0.42 3.62 -5.81
CA ALA A 20 -1.15 2.94 -6.86
C ALA A 20 -1.83 1.68 -6.29
N GLY A 21 -3.07 1.40 -6.69
CA GLY A 21 -3.84 0.27 -6.15
C GLY A 21 -4.38 0.48 -4.73
N GLY A 22 -4.17 1.64 -4.11
CA GLY A 22 -4.60 1.91 -2.73
C GLY A 22 -6.08 1.67 -2.48
N LYS A 23 -6.39 0.82 -1.49
CA LYS A 23 -7.74 0.32 -1.19
C LYS A 23 -8.66 1.27 -0.44
N SER A 24 -8.24 2.52 -0.19
CA SER A 24 -9.04 3.50 0.56
C SER A 24 -10.45 3.73 0.00
N ARG A 25 -10.65 3.56 -1.32
CA ARG A 25 -11.97 3.67 -1.97
C ARG A 25 -12.83 2.40 -1.85
N LEU A 26 -12.21 1.25 -1.59
CA LEU A 26 -12.87 -0.05 -1.47
C LEU A 26 -13.16 -0.43 -0.02
N ILE A 27 -12.56 0.27 0.96
CA ILE A 27 -12.83 0.07 2.38
C ILE A 27 -14.33 -0.03 2.69
N ALA A 28 -15.17 0.86 2.14
CA ALA A 28 -16.61 0.82 2.39
C ALA A 28 -17.29 -0.49 1.94
N GLN A 29 -16.80 -1.11 0.86
CA GLN A 29 -17.28 -2.42 0.39
C GLN A 29 -16.63 -3.56 1.20
N PHE A 30 -15.41 -3.38 1.69
CA PHE A 30 -14.70 -4.38 2.50
C PHE A 30 -15.21 -4.47 3.94
N LEU A 31 -15.91 -3.46 4.45
CA LEU A 31 -16.42 -3.42 5.84
C LEU A 31 -17.16 -4.70 6.24
N PHE A 32 -18.01 -5.23 5.36
CA PHE A 32 -18.79 -6.44 5.61
C PHE A 32 -18.06 -7.73 5.24
N LEU A 33 -16.87 -7.61 4.66
CA LEU A 33 -16.05 -8.74 4.21
C LEU A 33 -14.91 -9.03 5.17
N PHE A 34 -14.48 -8.06 5.98
CA PHE A 34 -13.50 -8.24 7.03
C PHE A 34 -14.02 -9.15 8.15
N PRO A 35 -13.14 -9.83 8.90
CA PRO A 35 -13.54 -10.49 10.13
C PRO A 35 -14.07 -9.47 11.14
N VAL A 36 -15.10 -9.85 11.92
CA VAL A 36 -15.73 -9.00 12.94
C VAL A 36 -14.72 -8.36 13.90
N LYS A 37 -13.64 -9.08 14.21
CA LYS A 37 -12.54 -8.60 15.06
C LYS A 37 -11.20 -9.01 14.48
N VAL A 38 -10.30 -8.02 14.36
CA VAL A 38 -8.92 -8.19 13.92
C VAL A 38 -7.98 -7.66 15.00
N ASN A 39 -7.38 -8.55 15.76
CA ASN A 39 -6.37 -8.18 16.77
C ASN A 39 -4.97 -8.07 16.17
N PHE A 40 -4.62 -9.04 15.30
CA PHE A 40 -3.34 -9.13 14.62
C PHE A 40 -3.56 -9.19 13.11
N LEU A 41 -2.88 -8.30 12.40
CA LEU A 41 -2.95 -8.17 10.95
C LEU A 41 -1.59 -8.44 10.31
N VAL A 42 -1.59 -9.19 9.22
CA VAL A 42 -0.40 -9.40 8.39
C VAL A 42 -0.72 -8.89 6.97
N GLU A 43 0.02 -7.87 6.51
CA GLU A 43 -0.10 -7.28 5.17
C GLU A 43 1.25 -7.38 4.44
N PRO A 44 1.49 -8.44 3.65
CA PRO A 44 2.76 -8.66 2.97
C PRO A 44 2.89 -7.89 1.64
N PHE A 45 1.84 -7.16 1.24
CA PHE A 45 1.80 -6.22 0.12
C PHE A 45 1.26 -4.86 0.62
N PHE A 46 2.02 -4.22 1.50
CA PHE A 46 1.52 -3.11 2.30
C PHE A 46 1.06 -1.92 1.46
N GLY A 47 1.82 -1.54 0.44
CA GLY A 47 1.58 -0.35 -0.36
C GLY A 47 1.29 0.89 0.50
N GLY A 48 0.12 1.50 0.35
CA GLY A 48 -0.28 2.66 1.15
C GLY A 48 -0.80 2.33 2.57
N GLY A 49 -1.05 1.06 2.90
CA GLY A 49 -1.55 0.64 4.21
C GLY A 49 -3.02 1.00 4.49
N ALA A 50 -3.85 1.13 3.44
CA ALA A 50 -5.24 1.57 3.59
C ALA A 50 -6.07 0.63 4.49
N VAL A 51 -5.83 -0.69 4.42
CA VAL A 51 -6.51 -1.68 5.25
C VAL A 51 -5.96 -1.62 6.67
N PHE A 52 -4.65 -1.59 6.85
CA PHE A 52 -3.99 -1.44 8.15
C PHE A 52 -4.51 -0.25 8.96
N PHE A 53 -4.53 0.94 8.37
CA PHE A 53 -4.99 2.14 9.09
C PHE A 53 -6.50 2.13 9.36
N HIS A 54 -7.27 1.44 8.52
CA HIS A 54 -8.71 1.30 8.72
C HIS A 54 -9.05 0.32 9.84
N LEU A 55 -8.47 -0.89 9.80
CA LEU A 55 -8.72 -1.95 10.79
C LEU A 55 -8.13 -1.63 12.14
N ASN A 56 -7.04 -0.86 12.17
CA ASN A 56 -6.37 -0.43 13.39
C ASN A 56 -6.11 -1.60 14.38
N PRO A 57 -5.32 -2.60 13.95
CA PRO A 57 -5.04 -3.78 14.75
C PRO A 57 -4.22 -3.44 15.99
N THR A 58 -4.26 -4.32 17.01
CA THR A 58 -3.43 -4.18 18.22
C THR A 58 -1.96 -4.44 17.92
N GLY A 59 -1.67 -5.35 16.99
CA GLY A 59 -0.34 -5.63 16.48
C GLY A 59 -0.38 -5.98 15.00
N ALA A 60 0.71 -5.75 14.28
CA ALA A 60 0.77 -6.09 12.86
C ALA A 60 2.16 -6.44 12.37
N ILE A 61 2.20 -7.20 11.27
CA ILE A 61 3.38 -7.42 10.45
C ILE A 61 3.07 -6.85 9.07
N ILE A 62 3.86 -5.88 8.62
CA ILE A 62 3.71 -5.27 7.30
C ILE A 62 4.99 -5.47 6.50
N SER A 63 4.86 -5.78 5.22
CA SER A 63 5.97 -5.92 4.29
C SER A 63 5.58 -5.38 2.91
N ASP A 64 6.58 -4.95 2.17
CA ASP A 64 6.47 -4.67 0.74
C ASP A 64 7.87 -4.91 0.12
N LYS A 65 7.92 -5.18 -1.19
CA LYS A 65 9.19 -5.28 -1.93
C LYS A 65 9.85 -3.91 -2.10
N ASN A 66 9.10 -2.82 -2.00
CA ASN A 66 9.61 -1.47 -2.21
C ASN A 66 10.40 -0.96 -1.00
N GLU A 67 11.73 -0.90 -1.13
CA GLU A 67 12.60 -0.49 -0.03
C GLU A 67 12.37 0.96 0.43
N GLU A 68 12.15 1.90 -0.50
CA GLU A 68 11.92 3.31 -0.18
C GLU A 68 10.62 3.49 0.63
N LEU A 69 9.57 2.73 0.28
CA LEU A 69 8.31 2.68 1.02
C LEU A 69 8.51 2.16 2.44
N MET A 70 9.19 1.02 2.58
CA MET A 70 9.37 0.40 3.89
C MET A 70 10.33 1.21 4.77
N ASN A 71 11.37 1.83 4.17
CA ASN A 71 12.20 2.83 4.83
C ASN A 71 11.38 4.01 5.34
N PHE A 72 10.51 4.58 4.50
CA PHE A 72 9.64 5.69 4.90
C PHE A 72 8.79 5.35 6.13
N TYR A 73 8.13 4.19 6.15
CA TYR A 73 7.30 3.80 7.31
C TYR A 73 8.13 3.49 8.57
N ARG A 74 9.36 2.98 8.44
CA ARG A 74 10.29 2.85 9.59
C ARG A 74 10.66 4.22 10.16
N VAL A 75 11.03 5.18 9.30
CA VAL A 75 11.37 6.54 9.74
C VAL A 75 10.16 7.24 10.35
N VAL A 76 8.96 7.10 9.79
CA VAL A 76 7.73 7.64 10.40
C VAL A 76 7.50 7.04 11.79
N ARG A 77 7.75 5.73 11.97
CA ARG A 77 7.63 5.06 13.28
C ARG A 77 8.68 5.55 14.27
N ASP A 78 9.94 5.69 13.83
CA ASP A 78 11.07 5.80 14.74
C ASP A 78 11.56 7.23 14.94
N HIS A 79 11.45 8.09 13.93
CA HIS A 79 11.97 9.47 13.89
C HIS A 79 10.95 10.49 13.33
N PRO A 80 9.70 10.55 13.84
CA PRO A 80 8.67 11.43 13.29
C PRO A 80 9.00 12.92 13.45
N VAL A 81 9.73 13.32 14.51
CA VAL A 81 10.08 14.73 14.78
C VAL A 81 11.14 15.20 13.80
N GLU A 82 12.19 14.41 13.62
CA GLU A 82 13.30 14.68 12.71
C GLU A 82 12.81 14.67 11.27
N LEU A 83 11.89 13.75 10.92
CA LEU A 83 11.26 13.72 9.61
C LEU A 83 10.46 14.99 9.36
N LEU A 84 9.65 15.44 10.32
CA LEU A 84 8.88 16.67 10.20
C LEU A 84 9.76 17.90 9.99
N ALA A 85 10.88 17.97 10.70
CA ALA A 85 11.86 19.04 10.59
C ALA A 85 12.55 19.05 9.22
N ASP A 86 13.00 17.89 8.74
CA ASP A 86 13.63 17.79 7.42
C ASP A 86 12.65 18.13 6.29
N LEU A 87 11.38 17.73 6.42
CA LEU A 87 10.34 18.05 5.45
C LEU A 87 10.10 19.56 5.26
N GLN A 88 10.42 20.41 6.24
CA GLN A 88 10.29 21.87 6.11
C GLN A 88 11.31 22.48 5.15
N ARG A 89 12.37 21.76 4.80
CA ARG A 89 13.45 22.24 3.90
C ARG A 89 13.05 22.19 2.42
N HIS A 90 11.99 21.43 2.10
CA HIS A 90 11.53 21.26 0.73
C HIS A 90 10.77 22.48 0.24
N VAL A 91 11.04 22.88 -1.00
CA VAL A 91 10.24 23.89 -1.71
C VAL A 91 9.59 23.28 -2.94
N ASN A 92 8.45 23.84 -3.32
CA ASN A 92 7.64 23.33 -4.44
C ASN A 92 7.89 24.16 -5.71
N THR A 93 9.04 23.94 -6.34
CA THR A 93 9.33 24.45 -7.68
C THR A 93 9.68 23.29 -8.59
N GLU A 94 9.50 23.45 -9.90
CA GLU A 94 9.81 22.41 -10.87
C GLU A 94 11.32 22.08 -10.87
N GLU A 95 12.16 23.11 -10.75
CA GLU A 95 13.62 22.99 -10.68
C GLU A 95 14.05 22.23 -9.42
N TYR A 96 13.49 22.58 -8.26
CA TYR A 96 13.78 21.90 -7.01
C TYR A 96 13.30 20.45 -7.05
N TYR A 97 12.12 20.20 -7.62
CA TYR A 97 11.59 18.85 -7.76
C TYR A 97 12.54 17.94 -8.54
N TYR A 98 13.02 18.40 -9.69
CA TYR A 98 13.96 17.60 -10.48
C TYR A 98 15.33 17.45 -9.83
N ARG A 99 15.80 18.46 -9.08
CA ARG A 99 17.02 18.36 -8.28
C ARG A 99 16.89 17.29 -7.19
N VAL A 100 15.81 17.28 -6.43
CA VAL A 100 15.56 16.26 -5.40
C VAL A 100 15.40 14.87 -6.05
N ARG A 101 14.70 14.80 -7.20
CA ARG A 101 14.53 13.54 -7.94
C ARG A 101 15.87 12.96 -8.42
N SER A 102 16.83 13.81 -8.82
CA SER A 102 18.15 13.36 -9.29
C SER A 102 19.12 12.97 -8.18
N LEU A 103 18.82 13.25 -6.90
CA LEU A 103 19.66 12.79 -5.79
C LEU A 103 19.75 11.27 -5.77
N ASP A 104 20.96 10.77 -5.54
CA ASP A 104 21.25 9.34 -5.38
C ASP A 104 20.87 8.87 -3.97
N PRO A 105 19.85 8.00 -3.82
CA PRO A 105 19.46 7.47 -2.51
C PRO A 105 20.59 6.73 -1.78
N ALA A 106 21.58 6.18 -2.49
CA ALA A 106 22.70 5.47 -1.87
C ALA A 106 23.63 6.38 -1.06
N GLN A 107 23.60 7.70 -1.31
CA GLN A 107 24.39 8.70 -0.60
C GLN A 107 23.60 9.40 0.51
N MET A 108 22.39 8.92 0.83
CA MET A 108 21.46 9.56 1.75
C MET A 108 21.21 8.67 2.97
N THR A 109 21.05 9.30 4.13
CA THR A 109 20.58 8.63 5.34
C THR A 109 19.14 8.13 5.17
N SER A 110 18.71 7.17 5.99
CA SER A 110 17.33 6.67 6.01
C SER A 110 16.30 7.81 6.17
N LEU A 111 16.61 8.79 7.01
CA LEU A 111 15.77 9.98 7.25
C LEU A 111 15.61 10.83 5.99
N GLU A 112 16.71 11.17 5.32
CA GLU A 112 16.70 11.98 4.11
C GLU A 112 16.00 11.24 2.96
N ARG A 113 16.22 9.92 2.84
CA ARG A 113 15.50 9.07 1.88
C ARG A 113 13.99 9.11 2.11
N ALA A 114 13.54 8.96 3.36
CA ALA A 114 12.12 9.02 3.71
C ALA A 114 11.48 10.40 3.44
N SER A 115 12.20 11.47 3.76
CA SER A 115 11.80 12.85 3.47
C SER A 115 11.68 13.10 1.96
N ARG A 116 12.72 12.71 1.20
CA ARG A 116 12.73 12.73 -0.27
C ARG A 116 11.57 11.92 -0.86
N PHE A 117 11.35 10.71 -0.37
CA PHE A 117 10.27 9.84 -0.83
C PHE A 117 8.90 10.52 -0.69
N LEU A 118 8.59 11.07 0.50
CA LEU A 118 7.32 11.75 0.74
C LEU A 118 7.19 13.01 -0.12
N TYR A 119 8.25 13.80 -0.24
CA TYR A 119 8.27 14.98 -1.11
C TYR A 119 7.93 14.62 -2.57
N LEU A 120 8.63 13.62 -3.12
CA LEU A 120 8.41 13.15 -4.50
C LEU A 120 7.00 12.56 -4.68
N ASN A 121 6.47 11.86 -3.69
CA ASN A 121 5.10 11.34 -3.72
C ASN A 121 4.04 12.46 -3.71
N LYS A 122 4.26 13.54 -2.96
CA LYS A 122 3.25 14.62 -2.85
C LYS A 122 3.27 15.54 -4.07
N TYR A 123 4.44 15.81 -4.62
CA TYR A 123 4.62 16.75 -5.72
C TYR A 123 4.81 16.09 -7.09
N GLY A 124 5.02 14.78 -7.15
CA GLY A 124 5.04 14.03 -8.40
C GLY A 124 3.65 13.78 -8.98
N TYR A 125 3.57 13.66 -10.31
CA TYR A 125 2.33 13.46 -11.04
C TYR A 125 1.48 12.31 -10.46
N ASN A 126 0.24 12.63 -10.07
CA ASN A 126 -0.75 11.75 -9.43
C ASN A 126 -0.30 11.06 -8.13
N GLY A 127 0.82 11.47 -7.54
CA GLY A 127 1.46 10.79 -6.41
C GLY A 127 1.81 9.34 -6.73
N LEU A 128 2.20 9.09 -7.98
CA LEU A 128 2.71 7.81 -8.42
C LEU A 128 4.10 7.58 -7.83
N TRP A 129 4.42 6.33 -7.50
CA TRP A 129 5.79 5.87 -7.33
C TRP A 129 6.12 4.93 -8.48
N ARG A 130 7.04 5.34 -9.35
CA ARG A 130 7.46 4.54 -10.51
C ARG A 130 8.96 4.67 -10.70
N VAL A 131 9.60 3.54 -10.92
CA VAL A 131 11.03 3.44 -11.23
C VAL A 131 11.21 2.90 -12.64
N ASN A 132 12.35 3.21 -13.27
CA ASN A 132 12.78 2.57 -14.50
C ASN A 132 13.46 1.22 -14.22
N SER A 133 13.95 0.54 -15.26
CA SER A 133 14.69 -0.73 -15.13
C SER A 133 15.99 -0.65 -14.32
N LYS A 134 16.47 0.56 -14.01
CA LYS A 134 17.64 0.79 -13.15
C LYS A 134 17.23 1.12 -11.70
N GLY A 135 15.95 0.99 -11.34
CA GLY A 135 15.44 1.34 -10.01
C GLY A 135 15.33 2.85 -9.75
N ILE A 136 15.54 3.70 -10.76
CA ILE A 136 15.56 5.16 -10.59
C ILE A 136 14.14 5.72 -10.73
N HIS A 137 13.71 6.49 -9.74
CA HIS A 137 12.41 7.18 -9.74
C HIS A 137 12.28 8.15 -10.93
N ASN A 138 11.23 8.00 -11.73
CA ASN A 138 11.08 8.73 -13.01
C ASN A 138 9.69 9.39 -13.20
N VAL A 139 8.99 9.71 -12.12
CA VAL A 139 7.69 10.42 -12.20
C VAL A 139 7.94 11.92 -12.44
N PRO A 140 7.23 12.57 -13.38
CA PRO A 140 7.39 14.00 -13.64
C PRO A 140 6.74 14.87 -12.55
N TYR A 141 7.09 16.15 -12.52
CA TYR A 141 6.50 17.12 -11.61
C TYR A 141 4.98 17.27 -11.85
N GLY A 142 4.19 17.20 -10.78
CA GLY A 142 2.72 17.15 -10.82
C GLY A 142 2.02 18.50 -10.87
N ARG A 143 2.75 19.62 -10.75
CA ARG A 143 2.23 21.01 -10.80
C ARG A 143 1.07 21.28 -9.82
N TYR A 144 1.12 20.66 -8.65
CA TYR A 144 0.14 20.92 -7.60
C TYR A 144 0.45 22.24 -6.88
N LYS A 145 -0.61 22.96 -6.46
CA LYS A 145 -0.45 24.11 -5.57
C LYS A 145 0.27 23.69 -4.28
N ASN A 146 1.02 24.62 -3.69
CA ASN A 146 1.65 24.42 -2.38
C ASN A 146 0.65 23.85 -1.38
N LYS A 147 0.92 22.64 -0.93
CA LYS A 147 0.17 21.96 0.13
C LYS A 147 1.18 21.53 1.17
N LYS A 148 0.76 21.54 2.43
CA LYS A 148 1.56 20.95 3.51
C LYS A 148 1.88 19.50 3.12
N LEU A 149 3.16 19.12 3.12
CA LEU A 149 3.60 17.77 2.75
C LEU A 149 2.94 16.70 3.62
N VAL A 150 2.83 17.00 4.92
CA VAL A 150 2.13 16.19 5.91
C VAL A 150 1.57 17.08 7.02
N HIS A 151 0.41 16.74 7.55
CA HIS A 151 -0.06 17.35 8.79
C HIS A 151 0.65 16.69 9.97
N GLU A 152 1.20 17.51 10.85
CA GLU A 152 1.94 17.07 12.05
C GLU A 152 1.14 16.08 12.90
N GLN A 153 -0.15 16.38 13.15
CA GLN A 153 -1.04 15.51 13.89
C GLN A 153 -1.19 14.12 13.22
N ASP A 154 -1.34 14.09 11.89
CA ASP A 154 -1.45 12.83 11.15
C ASP A 154 -0.15 12.03 11.24
N LEU A 155 1.01 12.70 11.14
CA LEU A 155 2.32 12.06 11.24
C LEU A 155 2.51 11.38 12.60
N PHE A 156 2.22 12.10 13.69
CA PHE A 156 2.35 11.54 15.05
C PHE A 156 1.32 10.44 15.33
N LEU A 157 0.09 10.57 14.84
CA LEU A 157 -0.90 9.51 14.96
C LEU A 157 -0.46 8.25 14.22
N VAL A 158 0.06 8.39 12.99
CA VAL A 158 0.58 7.26 12.21
C VAL A 158 1.81 6.64 12.88
N SER A 159 2.73 7.46 13.38
CA SER A 159 3.89 7.00 14.15
C SER A 159 3.46 6.15 15.35
N ALA A 160 2.51 6.64 16.15
CA ALA A 160 1.97 5.92 17.30
C ALA A 160 1.31 4.60 16.91
N ARG A 161 0.58 4.53 15.79
CA ARG A 161 0.01 3.27 15.27
C ARG A 161 1.09 2.27 14.90
N LEU A 162 2.18 2.72 14.28
CA LEU A 162 3.25 1.84 13.80
C LEU A 162 4.16 1.34 14.93
N LYS A 163 4.12 1.91 16.14
CA LYS A 163 4.97 1.46 17.26
C LYS A 163 4.75 0.00 17.66
N LYS A 164 3.58 -0.57 17.39
CA LYS A 164 3.26 -1.99 17.62
C LYS A 164 3.33 -2.83 16.34
N THR A 165 4.02 -2.34 15.32
CA THR A 165 4.10 -2.95 14.00
C THR A 165 5.52 -3.38 13.67
N ARG A 166 5.66 -4.65 13.28
CA ARG A 166 6.88 -5.18 12.67
C ARG A 166 6.90 -4.79 11.20
N ILE A 167 7.96 -4.10 10.78
CA ILE A 167 8.09 -3.52 9.43
C ILE A 167 9.21 -4.23 8.67
N LEU A 168 8.84 -5.18 7.83
CA LEU A 168 9.72 -5.96 6.98
C LEU A 168 9.88 -5.30 5.60
N CYS A 169 10.86 -5.76 4.82
CA CYS A 169 11.04 -5.33 3.44
C CYS A 169 11.56 -6.52 2.65
N GLY A 170 10.86 -6.89 1.58
CA GLY A 170 11.22 -8.03 0.74
C GLY A 170 10.01 -8.78 0.20
N ASP A 171 10.24 -10.04 -0.16
CA ASP A 171 9.19 -10.89 -0.72
C ASP A 171 8.03 -11.09 0.26
N PHE A 172 6.83 -11.31 -0.29
CA PHE A 172 5.64 -11.49 0.51
C PHE A 172 5.76 -12.68 1.48
N SER A 173 6.54 -13.70 1.12
CA SER A 173 6.74 -14.89 1.96
C SER A 173 7.33 -14.57 3.33
N LEU A 174 8.21 -13.57 3.44
CA LEU A 174 8.88 -13.21 4.69
C LEU A 174 7.88 -12.85 5.81
N ALA A 175 6.85 -12.08 5.47
CA ALA A 175 5.80 -11.74 6.44
C ALA A 175 4.87 -12.91 6.74
N LEU A 176 4.77 -13.91 5.87
CA LEU A 176 3.94 -15.10 6.06
C LEU A 176 4.62 -16.19 6.92
N GLU A 177 5.95 -16.15 7.05
CA GLU A 177 6.68 -17.08 7.93
C GLU A 177 6.28 -16.92 9.40
N GLU A 178 5.95 -15.69 9.81
CA GLU A 178 5.60 -15.33 11.19
C GLU A 178 4.09 -15.43 11.49
N THR A 179 3.28 -15.95 10.57
CA THR A 179 1.83 -16.05 10.80
C THR A 179 1.48 -17.23 11.70
N GLU A 180 0.65 -16.97 12.70
CA GLU A 180 0.10 -17.97 13.62
C GLU A 180 -1.41 -18.20 13.40
N PRO A 181 -1.97 -19.33 13.88
CA PRO A 181 -3.40 -19.58 13.83
C PRO A 181 -4.22 -18.42 14.42
N GLY A 182 -5.34 -18.08 13.78
CA GLY A 182 -6.23 -16.99 14.22
C GLY A 182 -5.77 -15.58 13.84
N MET A 183 -4.56 -15.38 13.32
CA MET A 183 -4.16 -14.11 12.71
C MET A 183 -4.96 -13.83 11.43
N PHE A 184 -5.21 -12.54 11.16
CA PHE A 184 -5.82 -12.12 9.91
C PHE A 184 -4.73 -11.69 8.91
N VAL A 185 -4.77 -12.26 7.71
CA VAL A 185 -3.83 -11.96 6.62
C VAL A 185 -4.60 -11.31 5.48
N TYR A 186 -4.18 -10.11 5.08
CA TYR A 186 -4.75 -9.40 3.94
C TYR A 186 -3.73 -9.34 2.79
N LEU A 187 -4.06 -9.94 1.65
CA LEU A 187 -3.22 -10.09 0.49
C LEU A 187 -3.71 -9.18 -0.66
N ASP A 188 -2.86 -8.28 -1.11
CA ASP A 188 -3.17 -7.34 -2.20
C ASP A 188 -2.01 -7.26 -3.20
N PRO A 189 -1.73 -8.37 -3.93
CA PRO A 189 -0.61 -8.43 -4.86
C PRO A 189 -0.82 -7.45 -6.02
N PRO A 190 0.21 -7.20 -6.85
CA PRO A 190 -0.03 -6.66 -8.18
C PRO A 190 -1.00 -7.57 -8.95
N TYR A 191 -2.01 -6.97 -9.58
CA TYR A 191 -3.13 -7.72 -10.15
C TYR A 191 -2.78 -8.43 -11.45
N HIS A 192 -3.41 -9.59 -11.65
CA HIS A 192 -3.34 -10.27 -12.93
C HIS A 192 -3.96 -9.39 -14.04
N PRO A 193 -3.31 -9.22 -15.21
CA PRO A 193 -3.81 -8.35 -16.27
C PRO A 193 -5.17 -8.81 -16.84
N LEU A 194 -6.04 -7.86 -17.16
CA LEU A 194 -7.39 -8.13 -17.67
C LEU A 194 -7.43 -8.48 -19.18
N SER A 195 -6.36 -8.25 -19.92
CA SER A 195 -6.30 -8.57 -21.36
C SER A 195 -4.89 -8.96 -21.79
N GLU A 196 -4.78 -9.68 -22.90
CA GLU A 196 -3.48 -10.08 -23.49
C GLU A 196 -2.62 -8.88 -23.86
N THR A 197 -3.20 -7.80 -24.41
CA THR A 197 -2.46 -6.56 -24.69
C THR A 197 -1.87 -5.93 -23.42
N ALA A 198 -2.55 -6.06 -22.27
CA ALA A 198 -2.02 -5.62 -20.98
C ALA A 198 -0.94 -6.57 -20.44
N ARG A 199 -1.02 -7.88 -20.74
CA ARG A 199 0.05 -8.86 -20.48
C ARG A 199 1.32 -8.52 -21.29
N PHE A 200 1.19 -8.17 -22.57
CA PHE A 200 2.32 -7.81 -23.43
C PHE A 200 3.14 -6.63 -22.91
N THR A 201 2.51 -5.64 -22.27
CA THR A 201 3.22 -4.53 -21.61
C THR A 201 3.89 -4.89 -20.28
N SER A 202 3.59 -6.06 -19.70
CA SER A 202 4.08 -6.50 -18.39
C SER A 202 5.16 -7.59 -18.45
N TYR A 203 5.62 -8.04 -19.63
CA TYR A 203 6.72 -9.04 -19.76
C TYR A 203 8.11 -8.48 -19.41
N THR A 204 8.23 -7.81 -18.27
CA THR A 204 9.51 -7.59 -17.60
C THR A 204 9.71 -8.70 -16.57
N SER A 205 10.92 -9.23 -16.44
CA SER A 205 11.29 -10.31 -15.51
C SER A 205 10.99 -10.02 -14.04
N ASP A 206 10.77 -8.74 -13.68
CA ASP A 206 10.38 -8.29 -12.33
C ASP A 206 8.86 -8.17 -12.11
N SER A 207 8.04 -8.57 -13.09
CA SER A 207 6.57 -8.51 -12.96
C SER A 207 6.01 -9.65 -12.10
N PHE A 208 4.99 -9.35 -11.30
CA PHE A 208 4.24 -10.37 -10.54
C PHE A 208 3.32 -11.15 -11.49
N GLY A 209 3.92 -12.05 -12.27
CA GLY A 209 3.27 -12.83 -13.33
C GLY A 209 2.46 -14.02 -12.83
N GLU A 210 2.01 -14.87 -13.75
CA GLU A 210 1.16 -16.03 -13.42
C GLU A 210 1.82 -17.00 -12.43
N GLU A 211 3.13 -17.25 -12.53
CA GLU A 211 3.83 -18.13 -11.58
C GLU A 211 3.88 -17.55 -10.16
N GLU A 212 4.02 -16.24 -10.02
CA GLU A 212 3.93 -15.57 -8.72
C GLU A 212 2.50 -15.59 -8.17
N GLN A 213 1.47 -15.48 -9.03
CA GLN A 213 0.06 -15.68 -8.64
C GLN A 213 -0.18 -17.13 -8.18
N ARG A 214 0.38 -18.13 -8.87
CA ARG A 214 0.33 -19.54 -8.43
C ARG A 214 1.06 -19.74 -7.10
N ARG A 215 2.21 -19.10 -6.90
CA ARG A 215 2.97 -19.13 -5.63
C ARG A 215 2.14 -18.53 -4.50
N LEU A 216 1.47 -17.41 -4.76
CA LEU A 216 0.57 -16.78 -3.80
C LEU A 216 -0.67 -17.64 -3.49
N ALA A 217 -1.26 -18.31 -4.49
CA ALA A 217 -2.37 -19.24 -4.28
C ALA A 217 -1.97 -20.43 -3.38
N ARG A 218 -0.76 -21.00 -3.58
CA ARG A 218 -0.21 -22.02 -2.66
C ARG A 218 -0.01 -21.46 -1.26
N ALA A 219 0.52 -20.24 -1.13
CA ALA A 219 0.69 -19.60 0.17
C ALA A 219 -0.67 -19.36 0.87
N PHE A 220 -1.70 -18.93 0.12
CA PHE A 220 -3.06 -18.78 0.62
C PHE A 220 -3.61 -20.10 1.21
N GLN A 221 -3.46 -21.21 0.48
CA GLN A 221 -3.88 -22.54 0.95
C GLN A 221 -3.12 -22.98 2.20
N ASN A 222 -1.81 -22.70 2.28
CA ASN A 222 -1.01 -23.02 3.47
C ASN A 222 -1.46 -22.21 4.70
N LEU A 223 -1.83 -20.94 4.52
CA LEU A 223 -2.36 -20.09 5.60
C LEU A 223 -3.72 -20.59 6.08
N ASP A 224 -4.57 -21.02 5.14
CA ASP A 224 -5.87 -21.63 5.42
C ASP A 224 -5.71 -22.90 6.26
N GLN A 225 -4.85 -23.83 5.84
CA GLN A 225 -4.52 -25.05 6.60
C GLN A 225 -3.91 -24.76 7.98
N ARG A 226 -3.16 -23.65 8.11
CA ARG A 226 -2.60 -23.19 9.40
C ARG A 226 -3.67 -22.61 10.33
N GLY A 227 -4.90 -22.36 9.86
CA GLY A 227 -5.97 -21.77 10.65
C GLY A 227 -5.90 -20.24 10.74
N CYS A 228 -5.21 -19.58 9.81
CA CYS A 228 -5.30 -18.14 9.65
C CYS A 228 -6.61 -17.76 8.96
N ARG A 229 -7.10 -16.54 9.21
CA ARG A 229 -8.17 -15.94 8.39
C ARG A 229 -7.50 -15.18 7.26
N VAL A 230 -7.84 -15.47 6.01
CA VAL A 230 -7.18 -14.89 4.84
C VAL A 230 -8.19 -14.20 3.95
N MET A 231 -7.88 -12.97 3.55
CA MET A 231 -8.62 -12.21 2.55
C MET A 231 -7.65 -11.76 1.47
N LEU A 232 -8.00 -11.99 0.21
CA LEU A 232 -7.20 -11.60 -0.94
C LEU A 232 -8.03 -10.76 -1.91
N SER A 233 -7.43 -9.73 -2.49
CA SER A 233 -8.04 -8.97 -3.59
C SER A 233 -7.26 -9.12 -4.89
N ASN A 234 -7.95 -9.23 -6.03
CA ASN A 234 -7.32 -9.36 -7.35
C ASN A 234 -8.28 -8.95 -8.49
N SER A 235 -7.78 -8.94 -9.73
CA SER A 235 -8.61 -8.80 -10.93
C SER A 235 -9.61 -9.94 -11.06
N ASP A 236 -10.81 -9.63 -11.57
CA ASP A 236 -11.76 -10.64 -12.01
C ASP A 236 -11.36 -11.22 -13.37
N THR A 237 -10.73 -12.40 -13.34
CA THR A 237 -10.35 -13.16 -14.53
C THR A 237 -10.59 -14.65 -14.33
N PRO A 238 -10.81 -15.43 -15.40
CA PRO A 238 -10.95 -16.89 -15.31
C PRO A 238 -9.75 -17.56 -14.60
N PHE A 239 -8.53 -17.07 -14.87
CA PHE A 239 -7.31 -17.56 -14.23
C PHE A 239 -7.34 -17.42 -12.71
N ILE A 240 -7.68 -16.23 -12.19
CA ILE A 240 -7.77 -16.00 -10.74
C ILE A 240 -8.91 -16.83 -10.13
N ARG A 241 -10.08 -16.89 -10.79
CA ARG A 241 -11.21 -17.70 -10.29
C ARG A 241 -10.86 -19.18 -10.18
N GLU A 242 -10.10 -19.71 -11.13
CA GLU A 242 -9.63 -21.11 -11.08
C GLU A 242 -8.61 -21.33 -9.96
N LEU A 243 -7.65 -20.42 -9.76
CA LEU A 243 -6.65 -20.53 -8.68
C LEU A 243 -7.28 -20.63 -7.29
N TYR A 244 -8.40 -19.94 -7.07
CA TYR A 244 -9.08 -19.87 -5.78
C TYR A 244 -10.42 -20.61 -5.77
N ARG A 245 -10.61 -21.56 -6.69
CA ARG A 245 -11.82 -22.39 -6.74
C ARG A 245 -12.04 -23.12 -5.41
N GLY A 246 -13.26 -23.06 -4.87
CA GLY A 246 -13.63 -23.66 -3.60
C GLY A 246 -13.60 -22.70 -2.40
N TYR A 247 -13.08 -21.48 -2.57
CA TYR A 247 -13.14 -20.42 -1.57
C TYR A 247 -14.34 -19.49 -1.78
N ASN A 248 -14.62 -18.63 -0.78
CA ASN A 248 -15.65 -17.62 -0.87
C ASN A 248 -15.17 -16.46 -1.74
N ILE A 249 -15.75 -16.33 -2.94
CA ILE A 249 -15.39 -15.29 -3.92
C ILE A 249 -16.55 -14.30 -4.05
N VAL A 250 -16.27 -13.02 -3.79
CA VAL A 250 -17.21 -11.91 -3.92
C VAL A 250 -16.68 -10.88 -4.90
N GLU A 251 -17.56 -10.32 -5.71
CA GLU A 251 -17.25 -9.22 -6.62
C GLU A 251 -17.43 -7.86 -5.92
N VAL A 252 -16.43 -6.99 -6.05
CA VAL A 252 -16.51 -5.59 -5.62
C VAL A 252 -16.28 -4.66 -6.81
N LYS A 253 -16.91 -3.49 -6.76
CA LYS A 253 -16.89 -2.52 -7.87
C LYS A 253 -15.84 -1.45 -7.61
N ALA A 254 -14.80 -1.43 -8.43
CA ALA A 254 -13.78 -0.40 -8.44
C ALA A 254 -14.04 0.65 -9.53
N ARG A 255 -14.04 1.93 -9.15
CA ARG A 255 -14.13 3.04 -10.11
C ARG A 255 -12.74 3.34 -10.69
N ARG A 256 -12.57 3.25 -12.01
CA ARG A 256 -11.39 3.82 -12.68
C ARG A 256 -11.36 5.33 -12.47
N ALA A 257 -10.27 5.84 -11.90
CA ALA A 257 -9.93 7.24 -12.07
C ALA A 257 -8.97 7.33 -13.26
N ILE A 258 -9.38 8.11 -14.27
CA ILE A 258 -8.58 8.58 -15.41
C ILE A 258 -8.46 7.55 -16.54
N ASN A 259 -9.35 7.68 -17.53
CA ASN A 259 -9.08 7.30 -18.91
C ASN A 259 -9.48 8.49 -19.79
N CYS A 260 -8.60 8.94 -20.69
CA CYS A 260 -8.86 10.10 -21.56
C CYS A 260 -9.90 9.82 -22.68
N LYS A 261 -10.41 8.58 -22.79
CA LYS A 261 -11.41 8.17 -23.78
C LYS A 261 -12.74 7.86 -23.09
N GLY A 262 -13.83 8.50 -23.56
CA GLY A 262 -15.17 8.43 -22.97
C GLY A 262 -15.79 7.03 -22.90
N GLU A 263 -15.39 6.13 -23.78
CA GLU A 263 -15.94 4.76 -23.90
C GLU A 263 -15.34 3.77 -22.90
N GLY A 264 -14.24 4.12 -22.22
CA GLY A 264 -13.58 3.25 -21.23
C GLY A 264 -14.05 3.43 -19.78
N ARG A 265 -15.13 4.19 -19.56
CA ARG A 265 -15.71 4.46 -18.22
C ARG A 265 -16.58 3.29 -17.77
N GLY A 266 -15.98 2.11 -17.62
CA GLY A 266 -16.60 0.94 -17.00
C GLY A 266 -16.27 0.86 -15.51
N LEU A 267 -17.19 0.30 -14.72
CA LEU A 267 -16.85 -0.24 -13.40
C LEU A 267 -15.94 -1.44 -13.65
N LEU A 268 -14.72 -1.41 -13.08
CA LEU A 268 -13.90 -2.60 -13.03
C LEU A 268 -14.42 -3.47 -11.89
N THR A 269 -14.66 -4.74 -12.19
CA THR A 269 -14.92 -5.73 -11.15
C THR A 269 -13.59 -6.23 -10.63
N GLU A 270 -13.42 -6.17 -9.31
CA GLU A 270 -12.34 -6.81 -8.59
C GLU A 270 -12.93 -7.96 -7.76
N LEU A 271 -12.14 -9.02 -7.56
CA LEU A 271 -12.51 -10.14 -6.70
C LEU A 271 -11.97 -9.91 -5.30
N VAL A 272 -12.78 -10.28 -4.32
CA VAL A 272 -12.38 -10.51 -2.94
C VAL A 272 -12.57 -12.00 -2.65
N ILE A 273 -11.48 -12.68 -2.31
CA ILE A 273 -11.44 -14.10 -1.99
C ILE A 273 -11.18 -14.27 -0.49
N ARG A 274 -11.95 -15.14 0.17
CA ARG A 274 -11.86 -15.40 1.62
C ARG A 274 -11.96 -16.90 1.94
N ASN A 275 -11.27 -17.34 2.99
CA ASN A 275 -11.43 -18.68 3.58
C ASN A 275 -12.44 -18.73 4.74
N TYR A 276 -13.24 -17.68 4.90
CA TYR A 276 -14.29 -17.56 5.90
C TYR A 276 -15.53 -16.89 5.28
N HIS A 277 -16.64 -16.93 6.01
CA HIS A 277 -17.92 -16.35 5.62
C HIS A 277 -18.10 -14.94 6.19
#